data_AF-A0A1S8YTG4-F1
#
_entry.id   AF-A0A1S8YTG4-F1
#
_cell.length_a   1.000
_cell.length_b   1.000
_cell.length_c   1.000
_cell.angle_alpha   90.00
_cell.angle_beta   90.00
_cell.angle_gamma   90.00
#
_symmetry.space_group_name_H-M   'P 1'
#
loop_
_entity.id
_entity.type
_entity.pdbx_description
1 polymer ?
#
loop_
_entity_poly.entity_id
_entity_poly.type
_entity_poly.pdbx_seq_one_letter_code
_entity_poly.pdbx_strand_id
1 'polypeptide(L)' 'MKNFAIKCHVNSMLHLEQFYKNQKGVTAIEYALIAVAMATLLAFILGDQNSGFLGALKETFDKIADAIKSVTISKS' A
#
# COMPACT_ATOMS: atom_id res chain seq x y z
N MET A 1 -30.16 -39.15 11.74
CA MET A 1 -29.23 -38.59 10.73
C MET A 1 -29.82 -37.42 9.94
N LYS A 2 -31.07 -37.46 9.46
CA LYS A 2 -31.68 -36.36 8.67
C LYS A 2 -31.74 -35.00 9.39
N ASN A 3 -32.00 -34.99 10.71
CA ASN A 3 -32.08 -33.76 11.51
C ASN A 3 -30.73 -33.02 11.65
N PHE A 4 -29.62 -33.76 11.66
CA PHE A 4 -28.29 -33.17 11.74
C PHE A 4 -27.91 -32.48 10.42
N ALA A 5 -28.21 -33.11 9.29
CA ALA A 5 -28.00 -32.51 7.97
C ALA A 5 -28.79 -31.21 7.79
N ILE A 6 -30.04 -31.17 8.24
CA ILE A 6 -30.87 -29.95 8.20
C ILE A 6 -30.28 -28.86 9.11
N LYS A 7 -29.86 -29.21 10.34
CA LYS A 7 -29.21 -28.25 11.25
C LYS A 7 -27.93 -27.66 10.65
N CYS A 8 -27.06 -28.49 10.06
CA CYS A 8 -25.87 -28.01 9.37
C CYS A 8 -26.23 -27.07 8.21
N HIS A 9 -27.20 -27.46 7.38
CA HIS A 9 -27.63 -26.64 6.25
C HIS A 9 -28.15 -25.26 6.68
N VAL A 10 -29.04 -25.23 7.69
CA VAL A 10 -29.59 -23.97 8.22
C VAL A 10 -28.50 -23.12 8.87
N ASN A 11 -27.60 -23.72 9.66
CA ASN A 11 -26.51 -22.98 10.31
C ASN A 11 -25.53 -22.39 9.29
N SER A 12 -25.19 -23.14 8.25
CA SER A 12 -24.37 -22.65 7.14
C SER A 12 -25.05 -21.50 6.38
N MET A 13 -26.35 -21.58 6.13
CA MET A 13 -27.10 -20.52 5.45
C MET A 13 -27.15 -19.24 6.30
N LEU A 14 -27.37 -19.35 7.61
CA LEU A 14 -27.35 -18.21 8.54
C LEU A 14 -25.96 -17.54 8.60
N HIS A 15 -24.88 -18.32 8.62
CA HIS A 15 -23.54 -17.77 8.58
C HIS A 15 -23.20 -17.08 7.26
N LEU A 16 -23.68 -17.60 6.12
CA LEU A 16 -23.52 -16.95 4.81
C LEU A 16 -24.31 -15.64 4.72
N GLU A 17 -25.52 -15.60 5.27
CA GLU A 17 -26.31 -14.36 5.34
C GLU A 17 -25.63 -13.31 6.22
N GLN A 18 -25.14 -13.73 7.39
CA GLN A 18 -24.34 -12.87 8.27
C GLN A 18 -23.07 -12.40 7.58
N PHE A 19 -22.38 -13.25 6.83
CA PHE A 19 -21.18 -12.90 6.07
C PHE A 19 -21.48 -11.89 4.96
N TYR A 20 -22.57 -12.05 4.21
CA TYR A 20 -22.98 -11.10 3.18
C TYR A 20 -23.38 -9.74 3.76
N LYS A 21 -24.07 -9.73 4.90
CA LYS A 21 -24.43 -8.49 5.62
C LYS A 21 -23.27 -7.90 6.44
N ASN A 22 -22.14 -8.59 6.52
CA ASN A 22 -21.00 -8.17 7.31
C ASN A 22 -20.24 -7.03 6.60
N GLN A 23 -20.49 -5.79 7.01
CA GLN A 23 -19.77 -4.60 6.56
C GLN A 23 -18.49 -4.32 7.38
N LYS A 24 -17.98 -5.29 8.15
CA LYS A 24 -16.72 -5.12 8.90
C LYS A 24 -15.47 -5.08 8.00
N GLY A 25 -15.63 -5.36 6.71
CA GLY A 25 -14.66 -4.98 5.68
C GLY A 25 -15.11 -3.68 5.05
N VAL A 26 -14.27 -2.65 5.10
CA VAL A 26 -14.49 -1.36 4.43
C VAL A 26 -14.91 -1.64 2.97
N THR A 27 -15.89 -0.90 2.46
CA THR A 27 -16.51 -1.24 1.17
C THR A 27 -15.51 -1.09 0.02
N ALA A 28 -15.71 -1.85 -1.06
CA ALA A 28 -14.85 -1.77 -2.25
C ALA A 28 -14.77 -0.34 -2.83
N ILE A 29 -15.84 0.46 -2.68
CA ILE A 29 -15.89 1.85 -3.14
C ILE A 29 -15.03 2.76 -2.25
N GLU A 30 -15.04 2.56 -0.94
CA GLU A 30 -14.23 3.34 0.00
C GLU A 30 -12.74 3.04 -0.17
N TYR A 31 -12.36 1.76 -0.33
CA TYR A 31 -10.99 1.39 -0.65
C TYR A 31 -10.54 1.95 -2.00
N ALA A 32 -11.41 1.98 -3.01
CA ALA A 32 -11.11 2.61 -4.30
C ALA A 32 -10.82 4.11 -4.15
N LEU A 33 -11.61 4.83 -3.35
CA LEU A 33 -11.38 6.26 -3.08
C LEU A 33 -10.05 6.50 -2.34
N ILE A 34 -9.75 5.69 -1.33
CA ILE A 34 -8.48 5.78 -0.58
C ILE A 34 -7.30 5.48 -1.52
N ALA A 35 -7.42 4.51 -2.41
CA ALA A 35 -6.38 4.18 -3.38
C ALA A 35 -6.11 5.34 -4.35
N VAL A 36 -7.15 6.02 -4.85
CA VAL A 36 -7.01 7.21 -5.69
C VAL A 36 -6.30 8.33 -4.91
N ALA A 37 -6.72 8.62 -3.68
CA ALA A 37 -6.09 9.63 -2.84
C ALA A 37 -4.60 9.33 -2.62
N MET A 38 -4.25 8.09 -2.25
CA MET A 38 -2.86 7.67 -2.07
C MET A 38 -2.04 7.76 -3.35
N ALA A 39 -2.60 7.36 -4.50
CA ALA A 39 -1.91 7.45 -5.77
C ALA A 39 -1.58 8.90 -6.15
N THR A 40 -2.52 9.84 -5.96
CA THR A 40 -2.28 11.26 -6.24
C THR A 40 -1.23 11.87 -5.32
N LEU A 41 -1.26 11.53 -4.03
CA LEU A 41 -0.27 11.98 -3.05
C LEU A 41 1.13 11.46 -3.39
N LEU A 42 1.24 10.17 -3.70
CA LEU A 42 2.50 9.57 -4.12
C LEU A 42 2.99 10.20 -5.43
N ALA A 43 2.12 10.42 -6.41
CA ALA A 43 2.49 11.10 -7.66
C ALA A 43 2.97 12.54 -7.42
N PHE A 44 2.41 13.25 -6.44
CA PHE A 44 2.87 14.59 -6.10
C PHE A 44 4.26 14.58 -5.43
N ILE A 45 4.49 13.65 -4.49
CA ILE A 45 5.76 13.57 -3.73
C ILE A 45 6.88 12.94 -4.57
N LEU A 46 6.55 11.94 -5.39
CA LEU A 46 7.51 11.08 -6.12
C LEU A 46 7.45 11.29 -7.65
N GLY A 47 6.60 12.18 -8.17
CA GLY A 47 6.44 12.36 -9.61
C GLY A 47 7.56 13.15 -10.26
N ASP A 48 8.21 14.03 -9.51
CA ASP A 48 9.35 14.80 -10.00
C ASP A 48 10.66 14.16 -9.51
N GLN A 49 11.53 13.80 -10.45
CA GLN A 49 12.84 13.21 -10.16
C GLN A 49 13.92 14.26 -9.92
N ASN A 50 13.70 15.50 -10.35
CA ASN A 50 14.66 16.59 -10.33
C ASN A 50 14.32 17.65 -9.27
N SER A 51 13.08 17.68 -8.77
CA SER A 51 12.65 18.55 -7.69
C SER A 51 11.83 17.80 -6.62
N GLY A 52 11.53 18.44 -5.49
CA GLY A 52 10.79 17.81 -4.40
C GLY A 52 11.58 16.74 -3.64
N PHE A 53 10.89 15.72 -3.11
CA PHE A 53 11.49 14.72 -2.22
C PHE A 53 12.54 13.85 -2.92
N LEU A 54 12.25 13.35 -4.12
CA LEU A 54 13.21 12.54 -4.89
C LEU A 54 14.41 13.35 -5.35
N GLY A 55 14.21 14.60 -5.76
CA GLY A 55 15.31 15.51 -6.11
C GLY A 55 16.27 15.73 -4.93
N ALA A 56 15.74 16.04 -3.74
CA ALA A 56 16.55 16.20 -2.53
C ALA A 56 17.28 14.90 -2.15
N LEU A 57 16.62 13.75 -2.26
CA LEU A 57 17.23 12.45 -1.99
C LEU A 57 18.37 12.17 -2.98
N LYS A 58 18.15 12.40 -4.28
CA LYS A 58 19.17 12.27 -5.32
C LYS A 58 20.38 13.16 -5.01
N GLU A 59 20.17 14.43 -4.71
CA GLU A 59 21.24 15.38 -4.38
C GLU A 59 22.07 14.91 -3.17
N THR A 60 21.41 14.38 -2.13
CA THR A 60 22.15 13.84 -0.97
C THR A 60 23.00 12.62 -1.33
N PHE A 61 22.51 11.72 -2.18
CA PHE A 61 23.28 10.57 -2.64
C PHE A 61 24.44 10.99 -3.56
N ASP A 62 24.23 11.97 -4.43
CA ASP A 62 25.29 12.51 -5.29
C ASP A 62 26.41 13.13 -4.44
N LYS A 63 26.07 13.90 -3.40
CA LYS A 63 27.06 14.44 -2.43
C LYS A 63 27.84 13.34 -1.70
N ILE A 64 27.18 12.26 -1.30
CA ILE A 64 27.85 11.10 -0.68
C ILE A 64 28.80 10.44 -1.67
N ALA A 65 28.36 10.22 -2.91
CA ALA A 65 29.18 9.62 -3.95
C ALA A 65 30.43 10.48 -4.25
N ASP A 66 30.28 11.80 -4.30
CA ASP A 66 31.38 12.72 -4.53
C ASP A 66 32.35 12.78 -3.34
N ALA A 67 31.85 12.73 -2.10
CA ALA A 67 32.69 12.62 -0.91
C ALA A 67 33.53 11.33 -0.92
N ILE A 68 32.93 10.20 -1.34
CA ILE A 68 33.65 8.93 -1.48
C ILE A 68 34.72 9.03 -2.56
N LYS A 69 34.38 9.52 -3.77
CA LYS A 69 35.34 9.70 -4.87
C LYS A 69 36.50 10.60 -4.48
N SER A 70 36.22 11.71 -3.79
CA SER A 70 37.23 12.63 -3.28
C SER A 70 38.25 11.89 -2.41
N VAL A 71 37.79 11.06 -1.47
CA VAL A 71 38.68 10.29 -0.57
C VAL A 71 39.45 9.20 -1.33
N THR A 72 38.83 8.54 -2.31
CA THR A 72 39.46 7.43 -3.05
C THR A 72 40.48 7.93 -4.08
N ILE A 73 40.22 9.03 -4.79
CA ILE A 73 41.11 9.57 -5.83
C ILE A 73 42.25 10.39 -5.21
N SER A 74 42.02 11.08 -4.09
CA SER A 74 43.07 11.88 -3.42
C SER A 74 44.10 11.05 -2.65
N LYS A 75 43.93 9.72 -2.57
CA LYS A 75 44.83 8.80 -1.86
C LYS A 75 45.80 8.04 -2.80
N SER A 76 45.73 8.27 -4.12
CA SER A 76 46.67 7.71 -5.10
C SER A 76 47.79 8.67 -5.45
#